data_AF-A0AAD7IA50-F1
#
_entry.id   AF-A0AAD7IA50-F1
#
_cell.length_a   1.000
_cell.length_b   1.000
_cell.length_c   1.000
_cell.angle_alpha   90.00
_cell.angle_beta   90.00
_cell.angle_gamma   90.00
#
_symmetry.space_group_name_H-M   'P 1'
#
loop_
_entity.id
_entity.type
_entity.pdbx_description
1 polymer ?
#
loop_
_entity_poly.entity_id
_entity_poly.type
_entity_poly.pdbx_seq_one_letter_code
_entity_poly.pdbx_strand_id
1 'polypeptide(L)'
;SGFPSETPGVPQITFEELNRRIYHTCILHDLGWSQTAEGRSHPAHAMTFELHGGIMAYDHLHAAAPDLSAQQVGDIVQSIVLHTLAWPSGMSSATKALISLSALFDMCGYDAVGPGSFDFLFNRKTVQEIEKEYPRENLAVEGTEMLEREFEEKPDCLLSHVPGGREGFMKTIRAQALVPADE
;
A
#
# COMPACT_ATOMS: atom_id res chain seq x y z
N SER A 1 18.31 11.72 -11.00
CA SER A 1 17.11 10.99 -11.45
C SER A 1 16.65 10.07 -10.33
N GLY A 2 15.36 9.73 -10.24
CA GLY A 2 14.85 8.80 -9.22
C GLY A 2 15.28 7.33 -9.42
N PHE A 3 15.81 6.99 -10.59
CA PHE A 3 16.37 5.68 -10.95
C PHE A 3 17.70 5.84 -11.69
N PRO A 4 18.53 4.78 -11.79
CA PRO A 4 19.70 4.77 -12.68
C PRO A 4 19.29 5.19 -14.09
N SER A 5 20.04 6.14 -14.66
CA SER A 5 19.82 6.63 -16.02
C SER A 5 19.90 5.47 -17.02
N GLU A 6 19.09 5.53 -18.08
CA GLU A 6 19.06 4.55 -19.18
C GLU A 6 18.43 3.19 -18.88
N THR A 7 17.70 3.03 -17.76
CA THR A 7 16.93 1.80 -17.53
C THR A 7 15.84 1.64 -18.59
N PRO A 8 15.89 0.62 -19.48
CA PRO A 8 14.93 0.48 -20.56
C PRO A 8 13.51 0.31 -20.03
N GLY A 9 12.55 1.03 -20.63
CA GLY A 9 11.13 0.90 -20.28
C GLY A 9 10.70 1.59 -18.98
N VAL A 10 11.61 2.24 -18.26
CA VAL A 10 11.29 3.00 -17.03
C VAL A 10 11.23 4.50 -17.35
N PRO A 11 10.06 5.14 -17.26
CA PRO A 11 9.94 6.59 -17.41
C PRO A 11 10.90 7.30 -16.45
N GLN A 12 11.78 8.13 -17.00
CA GLN A 12 12.77 8.87 -16.23
C GLN A 12 12.10 10.11 -15.62
N ILE A 13 11.47 9.93 -14.46
CA ILE A 13 10.94 11.04 -13.67
C ILE A 13 12.01 11.59 -12.72
N THR A 14 11.88 12.86 -12.36
CA THR A 14 12.77 13.48 -11.37
C THR A 14 12.53 12.86 -10.00
N PHE A 15 13.50 12.98 -9.09
CA PHE A 15 13.32 12.53 -7.71
C PHE A 15 12.18 13.29 -7.03
N GLU A 16 12.10 14.61 -7.25
CA GLU A 16 11.02 15.45 -6.74
C GLU A 16 9.63 14.97 -7.20
N GLU A 17 9.51 14.63 -8.48
CA GLU A 17 8.28 14.11 -9.06
C GLU A 17 7.89 12.75 -8.45
N LEU A 18 8.85 11.84 -8.33
CA LEU A 18 8.63 10.55 -7.68
C LEU A 18 8.22 10.73 -6.21
N ASN A 19 8.94 11.58 -5.47
CA ASN A 19 8.69 11.86 -4.06
C ASN A 19 7.29 12.45 -3.83
N ARG A 20 6.86 13.34 -4.72
CA ARG A 20 5.53 13.93 -4.66
C ARG A 20 4.43 12.89 -4.87
N ARG A 21 4.58 12.01 -5.86
CA ARG A 21 3.61 10.94 -6.14
C ARG A 21 3.57 9.91 -5.03
N ILE A 22 4.73 9.47 -4.53
CA ILE A 22 4.77 8.48 -3.43
C ILE A 22 4.21 9.07 -2.14
N TYR A 23 4.46 10.35 -1.83
CA TYR A 23 3.89 11.02 -0.66
C TYR A 23 2.36 10.97 -0.65
N HIS A 24 1.71 11.39 -1.74
CA HIS A 24 0.26 11.29 -1.86
C HIS A 24 -0.23 9.84 -1.82
N THR A 25 0.47 8.93 -2.49
CA THR A 25 0.11 7.51 -2.49
C THR A 25 0.15 6.92 -1.09
N CYS A 26 1.23 7.12 -0.32
CA CYS A 26 1.37 6.59 1.03
C CYS A 26 0.27 7.09 1.98
N ILE A 27 -0.08 8.37 1.92
CA ILE A 27 -1.11 8.93 2.79
C ILE A 27 -2.51 8.43 2.43
N LEU A 28 -2.77 8.15 1.14
CA LEU A 28 -4.11 7.90 0.64
C LEU A 28 -4.42 6.42 0.37
N HIS A 29 -3.43 5.52 0.36
CA HIS A 29 -3.63 4.16 -0.15
C HIS A 29 -4.66 3.33 0.63
N ASP A 30 -4.76 3.54 1.94
CA ASP A 30 -5.69 2.82 2.82
C ASP A 30 -7.01 3.55 3.06
N LEU A 31 -7.29 4.65 2.34
CA LEU A 31 -8.56 5.39 2.49
C LEU A 31 -9.80 4.51 2.32
N GLY A 32 -9.69 3.42 1.55
CA GLY A 32 -10.78 2.48 1.34
C GLY A 32 -11.27 1.76 2.60
N TRP A 33 -10.45 1.72 3.65
CA TRP A 33 -10.81 1.18 4.98
C TRP A 33 -11.49 2.20 5.89
N SER A 34 -11.58 3.46 5.48
CA SER A 34 -12.13 4.54 6.30
C SER A 34 -13.52 4.22 6.81
N GLN A 35 -13.68 4.29 8.13
CA GLN A 35 -14.95 4.09 8.82
C GLN A 35 -15.66 5.42 9.12
N THR A 36 -15.23 6.53 8.53
CA THR A 36 -15.96 7.80 8.66
C THR A 36 -17.32 7.72 7.95
N ALA A 37 -18.22 8.67 8.24
CA ALA A 37 -19.49 8.76 7.54
C ALA A 37 -19.29 8.97 6.02
N GLU A 38 -18.28 9.76 5.64
CA GLU A 38 -17.90 10.00 4.26
C GLU A 38 -17.47 8.70 3.56
N GLY A 39 -16.52 7.95 4.14
CA GLY A 39 -16.07 6.68 3.57
C GLY A 39 -17.20 5.65 3.44
N ARG A 40 -18.05 5.52 4.47
CA ARG A 40 -19.15 4.54 4.47
C ARG A 40 -20.33 4.89 3.57
N SER A 41 -20.50 6.16 3.20
CA SER A 41 -21.57 6.62 2.32
C SER A 41 -21.12 6.86 0.88
N HIS A 42 -19.81 6.75 0.61
CA HIS A 42 -19.25 6.96 -0.70
C HIS A 42 -19.81 5.92 -1.71
N PRO A 43 -20.14 6.30 -2.96
CA PRO A 43 -20.74 5.37 -3.93
C PRO A 43 -19.89 4.12 -4.24
N ALA A 44 -18.58 4.22 -4.07
CA ALA A 44 -17.65 3.10 -4.28
C ALA A 44 -17.41 2.22 -3.03
N HIS A 45 -18.06 2.49 -1.88
CA HIS A 45 -17.79 1.77 -0.63
C HIS A 45 -18.02 0.25 -0.71
N ALA A 46 -18.90 -0.19 -1.61
CA ALA A 46 -19.20 -1.61 -1.84
C ALA A 46 -18.15 -2.34 -2.71
N MET A 47 -17.17 -1.61 -3.25
CA MET A 47 -16.02 -2.20 -3.95
C MET A 47 -14.94 -2.62 -2.96
N THR A 48 -14.04 -3.49 -3.40
CA THR A 48 -12.77 -3.80 -2.71
C THR A 48 -12.08 -2.51 -2.24
N PHE A 49 -11.48 -2.51 -1.05
CA PHE A 49 -10.98 -1.29 -0.43
C PHE A 49 -9.96 -0.55 -1.32
N GLU A 50 -9.19 -1.25 -2.15
CA GLU A 50 -8.24 -0.63 -3.07
C GLU A 50 -8.93 0.22 -4.15
N LEU A 51 -10.04 -0.28 -4.72
CA LEU A 51 -10.85 0.48 -5.68
C LEU A 51 -11.59 1.62 -4.99
N HIS A 52 -12.16 1.35 -3.81
CA HIS A 52 -12.84 2.35 -3.00
C HIS A 52 -11.91 3.52 -2.66
N GLY A 53 -10.74 3.21 -2.08
CA GLY A 53 -9.72 4.18 -1.71
C GLY A 53 -9.13 4.91 -2.91
N GLY A 54 -8.92 4.21 -4.04
CA GLY A 54 -8.45 4.85 -5.28
C GLY A 54 -9.42 5.89 -5.82
N ILE A 55 -10.73 5.62 -5.80
CA ILE A 55 -11.75 6.58 -6.25
C ILE A 55 -11.86 7.76 -5.26
N MET A 56 -11.85 7.48 -3.94
CA MET A 56 -11.84 8.56 -2.94
C MET A 56 -10.59 9.44 -3.07
N ALA A 57 -9.43 8.84 -3.31
CA ALA A 57 -8.18 9.55 -3.54
C ALA A 57 -8.26 10.41 -4.81
N TYR A 58 -8.87 9.92 -5.89
CA TYR A 58 -9.10 10.70 -7.10
C TYR A 58 -9.93 11.95 -6.80
N ASP A 59 -11.07 11.80 -6.13
CA ASP A 59 -11.97 12.91 -5.78
C ASP A 59 -11.26 13.93 -4.88
N HIS A 60 -10.51 13.45 -3.88
CA HIS A 60 -9.72 14.29 -2.99
C HIS A 60 -8.63 15.07 -3.75
N LEU A 61 -7.82 14.40 -4.57
CA LEU A 61 -6.71 15.03 -5.31
C LEU A 61 -7.23 16.05 -6.33
N HIS A 62 -8.35 15.74 -6.99
CA HIS A 62 -8.97 16.66 -7.94
C HIS A 62 -9.44 17.96 -7.27
N ALA A 63 -9.92 17.87 -6.02
CA ALA A 63 -10.37 19.04 -5.26
C ALA A 63 -9.23 19.78 -4.54
N ALA A 64 -8.29 19.06 -3.93
CA ALA A 64 -7.33 19.59 -2.97
C ALA A 64 -5.91 19.80 -3.53
N ALA A 65 -5.57 19.18 -4.67
CA ALA A 65 -4.24 19.26 -5.27
C ALA A 65 -4.31 19.66 -6.76
N PRO A 66 -4.85 20.86 -7.09
CA PRO A 66 -5.09 21.28 -8.47
C PRO A 66 -3.81 21.50 -9.30
N ASP A 67 -2.66 21.55 -8.64
CA ASP A 67 -1.35 21.67 -9.28
C ASP A 67 -0.76 20.31 -9.71
N LEU A 68 -1.41 19.18 -9.37
CA LEU A 68 -1.13 17.89 -9.97
C LEU A 68 -1.72 17.80 -11.38
N SER A 69 -0.88 17.42 -12.34
CA SER A 69 -1.31 17.04 -13.68
C SER A 69 -2.19 15.78 -13.65
N ALA A 70 -3.04 15.63 -14.66
CA ALA A 70 -3.86 14.42 -14.83
C ALA A 70 -3.01 13.12 -14.87
N GLN A 71 -1.79 13.18 -15.40
CA GLN A 71 -0.87 12.04 -15.41
C GLN A 71 -0.37 11.68 -14.00
N GLN A 72 -0.07 12.67 -13.17
CA GLN A 72 0.31 12.45 -11.77
C GLN A 72 -0.84 11.85 -10.97
N VAL A 73 -2.04 12.44 -11.10
CA VAL A 73 -3.24 11.93 -10.43
C VAL A 73 -3.52 10.49 -10.87
N GLY A 74 -3.45 10.22 -12.18
CA GLY A 74 -3.64 8.88 -12.72
C GLY A 74 -2.63 7.87 -12.17
N ASP A 75 -1.35 8.23 -12.07
CA ASP A 75 -0.31 7.35 -11.52
C ASP A 75 -0.51 7.10 -10.01
N ILE A 76 -0.88 8.11 -9.22
CA ILE A 76 -1.19 7.96 -7.79
C ILE A 76 -2.39 7.02 -7.61
N VAL A 77 -3.50 7.31 -8.28
CA VAL A 77 -4.73 6.52 -8.17
C VAL A 77 -4.51 5.09 -8.63
N GLN A 78 -3.82 4.88 -9.76
CA GLN A 78 -3.47 3.55 -10.22
C GLN A 78 -2.54 2.83 -9.23
N SER A 79 -1.59 3.54 -8.62
CA SER A 79 -0.71 2.94 -7.60
C SER A 79 -1.50 2.47 -6.38
N ILE A 80 -2.49 3.25 -5.92
CA ILE A 80 -3.39 2.89 -4.82
C ILE A 80 -4.22 1.66 -5.19
N VAL A 81 -4.91 1.66 -6.33
CA VAL A 81 -5.80 0.56 -6.72
C VAL A 81 -5.06 -0.79 -6.82
N LEU A 82 -3.77 -0.73 -7.16
CA LEU A 82 -3.00 -1.91 -7.50
C LEU A 82 -2.00 -2.33 -6.41
N HIS A 83 -1.92 -1.61 -5.27
CA HIS A 83 -0.82 -1.77 -4.33
C HIS A 83 -0.76 -3.15 -3.66
N THR A 84 -1.91 -3.80 -3.44
CA THR A 84 -2.02 -5.17 -2.88
C THR A 84 -1.77 -6.27 -3.90
N LEU A 85 -1.80 -5.95 -5.20
CA LEU A 85 -1.71 -6.93 -6.27
C LEU A 85 -0.25 -7.25 -6.62
N ALA A 86 0.08 -8.53 -6.51
CA ALA A 86 1.32 -9.09 -7.04
C ALA A 86 1.13 -9.45 -8.53
N TRP A 87 1.86 -8.79 -9.44
CA TRP A 87 1.95 -9.25 -10.83
C TRP A 87 3.20 -10.07 -11.06
N PRO A 88 3.07 -11.33 -11.52
CA PRO A 88 4.22 -12.14 -11.89
C PRO A 88 4.90 -11.65 -13.18
N SER A 89 4.22 -10.81 -13.97
CA SER A 89 4.72 -10.28 -15.24
C SER A 89 4.04 -8.96 -15.59
N GLY A 90 4.74 -8.06 -16.27
CA GLY A 90 4.22 -6.78 -16.74
C GLY A 90 5.13 -5.61 -16.38
N MET A 91 4.65 -4.39 -16.63
CA MET A 91 5.30 -3.15 -16.21
C MET A 91 4.37 -2.39 -15.28
N SER A 92 4.96 -1.71 -14.30
CA SER A 92 4.25 -0.81 -13.40
C SER A 92 5.06 0.46 -13.21
N SER A 93 4.42 1.52 -12.72
CA SER A 93 5.14 2.72 -12.32
C SER A 93 6.03 2.45 -11.11
N ALA A 94 7.05 3.29 -10.96
CA ALA A 94 7.91 3.30 -9.78
C ALA A 94 7.12 3.57 -8.49
N THR A 95 6.14 4.48 -8.54
CA THR A 95 5.28 4.81 -7.40
C THR A 95 4.54 3.58 -6.91
N LYS A 96 3.90 2.83 -7.81
CA LYS A 96 3.24 1.55 -7.48
C LYS A 96 4.21 0.56 -6.87
N ALA A 97 5.37 0.36 -7.51
CA ALA A 97 6.35 -0.63 -7.04
C ALA A 97 6.81 -0.33 -5.60
N LEU A 98 7.09 0.94 -5.29
CA LEU A 98 7.51 1.36 -3.97
C LEU A 98 6.38 1.22 -2.94
N ILE A 99 5.15 1.67 -3.23
CA ILE A 99 4.05 1.51 -2.26
C ILE A 99 3.73 0.03 -2.01
N SER A 100 3.74 -0.84 -3.03
CA SER A 100 3.51 -2.28 -2.85
C SER A 100 4.55 -2.91 -1.93
N LEU A 101 5.83 -2.57 -2.10
CA LEU A 101 6.90 -3.09 -1.25
C LEU A 101 6.80 -2.53 0.18
N SER A 102 6.53 -1.23 0.33
CA SER A 102 6.40 -0.59 1.63
C SER A 102 5.19 -1.10 2.41
N ALA A 103 4.00 -1.15 1.81
CA ALA A 103 2.79 -1.63 2.48
C ALA A 103 2.90 -3.11 2.86
N LEU A 104 3.48 -3.94 1.97
CA LEU A 104 3.71 -5.34 2.27
C LEU A 104 4.74 -5.52 3.40
N PHE A 105 5.83 -4.75 3.41
CA PHE A 105 6.79 -4.76 4.52
C PHE A 105 6.13 -4.34 5.83
N ASP A 106 5.35 -3.26 5.80
CA ASP A 106 4.72 -2.72 7.00
C ASP A 106 3.72 -3.70 7.61
N MET A 107 3.06 -4.53 6.80
CA MET A 107 2.14 -5.55 7.30
C MET A 107 2.80 -6.89 7.64
N CYS A 108 3.81 -7.31 6.88
CA CYS A 108 4.33 -8.67 6.88
C CYS A 108 5.81 -8.80 7.29
N GLY A 109 6.49 -7.70 7.56
CA GLY A 109 7.85 -7.63 8.10
C GLY A 109 8.94 -8.15 7.16
N TYR A 110 10.10 -8.48 7.73
CA TYR A 110 11.30 -8.93 6.99
C TYR A 110 11.12 -10.25 6.23
N ASP A 111 10.14 -11.04 6.64
CA ASP A 111 9.86 -12.37 6.10
C ASP A 111 8.65 -12.40 5.15
N ALA A 112 8.22 -11.23 4.64
CA ALA A 112 6.95 -11.07 3.94
C ALA A 112 6.69 -12.04 2.77
N VAL A 113 7.74 -12.45 2.04
CA VAL A 113 7.64 -13.47 0.97
C VAL A 113 8.55 -14.69 1.21
N GLY A 114 8.92 -14.92 2.48
CA GLY A 114 9.81 -15.98 2.93
C GLY A 114 10.96 -15.43 3.80
N PRO A 115 11.68 -16.31 4.52
CA PRO A 115 12.69 -15.90 5.49
C PRO A 115 13.77 -14.97 4.89
N GLY A 116 13.96 -13.80 5.49
CA GLY A 116 14.93 -12.77 5.10
C GLY A 116 14.66 -12.10 3.76
N SER A 117 13.47 -12.29 3.18
CA SER A 117 13.16 -11.82 1.83
C SER A 117 13.27 -10.30 1.64
N PHE A 118 13.15 -9.54 2.72
CA PHE A 118 13.20 -8.07 2.70
C PHE A 118 14.47 -7.49 3.35
N ASP A 119 15.39 -8.33 3.84
CA ASP A 119 16.63 -7.88 4.51
C ASP A 119 17.52 -7.02 3.60
N PHE A 120 17.52 -7.30 2.29
CA PHE A 120 18.31 -6.54 1.32
C PHE A 120 17.65 -5.23 0.88
N LEU A 121 16.34 -5.07 1.14
CA LEU A 121 15.56 -3.91 0.76
C LEU A 121 15.53 -2.84 1.85
N PHE A 122 15.38 -3.26 3.11
CA PHE A 122 15.18 -2.35 4.24
C PHE A 122 16.28 -2.47 5.28
N ASN A 123 17.02 -1.38 5.49
CA ASN A 123 18.02 -1.34 6.55
C ASN A 123 17.35 -1.32 7.93
N ARG A 124 17.70 -2.29 8.79
CA ARG A 124 17.14 -2.44 10.15
C ARG A 124 17.27 -1.19 11.02
N LYS A 125 18.40 -0.47 10.93
CA LYS A 125 18.61 0.77 11.68
C LYS A 125 17.65 1.87 11.21
N THR A 126 17.46 2.00 9.91
CA THR A 126 16.49 2.96 9.35
C THR A 126 15.06 2.62 9.77
N VAL A 127 14.68 1.34 9.78
CA VAL A 127 13.37 0.91 10.27
C VAL A 127 13.18 1.28 11.73
N GLN A 128 14.16 1.00 12.60
CA GLN A 128 14.12 1.38 14.02
C GLN A 128 14.02 2.90 14.23
N GLU A 129 14.71 3.70 13.41
CA GLU A 129 14.62 5.16 13.45
C GLU A 129 13.20 5.66 13.07
N ILE A 130 12.58 5.03 12.07
CA ILE A 130 11.21 5.34 11.64
C ILE A 130 10.19 4.93 12.70
N GLU A 131 10.26 3.70 13.20
CA GLU A 131 9.31 3.18 14.21
C GLU A 131 9.41 3.93 15.54
N LYS A 132 10.56 4.53 15.84
CA LYS A 132 10.71 5.42 17.00
C LYS A 132 9.94 6.73 16.82
N GLU A 133 9.94 7.30 15.62
CA GLU A 133 9.26 8.56 15.31
C GLU A 133 7.75 8.35 15.04
N TYR A 134 7.42 7.22 14.41
CA TYR A 134 6.06 6.79 14.06
C TYR A 134 5.81 5.40 14.65
N PRO A 135 5.47 5.29 15.94
CA PRO A 135 5.23 4.01 16.59
C PRO A 135 4.10 3.22 15.93
N ARG A 136 4.31 1.91 15.80
CA ARG A 136 3.34 0.98 15.17
C ARG A 136 2.06 0.80 15.99
N GLU A 137 2.08 1.13 17.28
CA GLU A 137 0.96 0.92 18.21
C GLU A 137 0.27 -0.45 18.01
N ASN A 138 -1.03 -0.46 17.67
CA ASN A 138 -1.82 -1.68 17.45
C ASN A 138 -1.98 -2.03 15.96
N LEU A 139 -1.11 -1.54 15.07
CA LEU A 139 -1.25 -1.66 13.62
C LEU A 139 -1.58 -3.08 13.15
N ALA A 140 -0.90 -4.10 13.69
CA ALA A 140 -1.15 -5.48 13.27
C ALA A 140 -2.52 -6.00 13.71
N VAL A 141 -3.03 -5.55 14.86
CA VAL A 141 -4.38 -5.88 15.35
C VAL A 141 -5.42 -5.14 14.50
N GLU A 142 -5.27 -3.83 14.34
CA GLU A 142 -6.18 -3.00 13.54
C GLU A 142 -6.24 -3.47 12.08
N GLY A 143 -5.09 -3.75 11.48
CA GLY A 143 -5.01 -4.30 10.12
C GLY A 143 -5.65 -5.68 10.00
N THR A 144 -5.50 -6.55 11.00
CA THR A 144 -6.20 -7.85 11.04
C THR A 144 -7.71 -7.66 11.08
N GLU A 145 -8.22 -6.77 11.95
CA GLU A 145 -9.65 -6.48 12.07
C GLU A 145 -10.23 -5.84 10.79
N MET A 146 -9.49 -4.92 10.16
CA MET A 146 -9.88 -4.30 8.89
C MET A 146 -9.97 -5.34 7.77
N LEU A 147 -9.02 -6.26 7.69
CA LEU A 147 -9.01 -7.32 6.70
C LEU A 147 -10.14 -8.33 6.92
N GLU A 148 -10.37 -8.75 8.16
CA GLU A 148 -11.48 -9.65 8.50
C GLU A 148 -12.82 -9.06 8.06
N ARG A 149 -13.03 -7.77 8.36
CA ARG A 149 -14.22 -7.04 7.91
C ARG A 149 -14.32 -6.96 6.40
N GLU A 150 -13.22 -6.61 5.71
CA GLU A 150 -13.20 -6.53 4.25
C GLU A 150 -13.61 -7.88 3.62
N PHE A 151 -13.09 -9.00 4.12
CA PHE A 151 -13.45 -10.33 3.64
C PHE A 151 -14.88 -10.75 3.97
N GLU A 152 -15.48 -10.23 5.03
CA GLU A 152 -16.85 -10.52 5.43
C GLU A 152 -17.86 -9.67 4.65
N GLU A 153 -17.61 -8.37 4.54
CA GLU A 153 -18.49 -7.43 3.83
C GLU A 153 -18.37 -7.57 2.31
N LYS A 154 -17.19 -7.97 1.81
CA LYS A 154 -16.84 -8.02 0.38
C LYS A 154 -16.11 -9.32 0.06
N PRO A 155 -16.82 -10.46 0.01
CA PRO A 155 -16.19 -11.79 -0.11
C PRO A 155 -15.32 -11.97 -1.36
N ASP A 156 -15.67 -11.30 -2.46
CA ASP A 156 -14.94 -11.32 -3.73
C ASP A 156 -13.96 -10.13 -3.87
N CYS A 157 -13.47 -9.58 -2.76
CA CYS A 157 -12.47 -8.50 -2.78
C CYS A 157 -11.15 -8.98 -3.42
N LEU A 158 -10.33 -8.03 -3.90
CA LEU A 158 -9.08 -8.36 -4.60
C LEU A 158 -8.12 -9.17 -3.73
N LEU A 159 -8.06 -8.86 -2.44
CA LEU A 159 -7.25 -9.59 -1.47
C LEU A 159 -7.68 -11.07 -1.31
N SER A 160 -8.94 -11.43 -1.58
CA SER A 160 -9.37 -12.83 -1.53
C SER A 160 -8.66 -13.70 -2.58
N HIS A 161 -8.07 -13.08 -3.60
CA HIS A 161 -7.44 -13.75 -4.74
C HIS A 161 -5.90 -13.76 -4.72
N VAL A 162 -5.27 -13.28 -3.64
CA VAL A 162 -3.81 -13.39 -3.49
C VAL A 162 -3.37 -14.86 -3.38
N PRO A 163 -2.14 -15.21 -3.77
CA PRO A 163 -1.62 -16.57 -3.58
C PRO A 163 -1.74 -17.01 -2.10
N GLY A 164 -2.35 -18.18 -1.87
CA GLY A 164 -2.67 -18.67 -0.52
C GLY A 164 -4.04 -18.21 0.02
N GLY A 165 -4.73 -17.32 -0.69
CA GLY A 165 -6.07 -16.82 -0.36
C GLY A 165 -6.13 -16.09 0.97
N ARG A 166 -7.36 -15.87 1.46
CA ARG A 166 -7.65 -15.25 2.77
C ARG A 166 -6.84 -15.89 3.91
N GLU A 167 -6.85 -17.22 4.01
CA GLU A 167 -6.22 -17.93 5.14
C GLU A 167 -4.69 -17.77 5.15
N GLY A 168 -4.05 -17.90 3.99
CA GLY A 168 -2.61 -17.73 3.85
C GLY A 168 -2.16 -16.31 4.20
N PHE A 169 -2.88 -15.31 3.69
CA PHE A 169 -2.55 -13.90 3.95
C PHE A 169 -2.71 -13.53 5.42
N MET A 170 -3.84 -13.92 6.04
CA MET A 170 -4.11 -13.65 7.45
C MET A 170 -3.12 -14.34 8.39
N LYS A 171 -2.63 -15.54 8.02
CA LYS A 171 -1.60 -16.24 8.79
C LYS A 171 -0.30 -15.45 8.86
N THR A 172 0.14 -14.85 7.75
CA THR A 172 1.37 -14.06 7.69
C THR A 172 1.27 -12.80 8.55
N ILE A 173 0.16 -12.06 8.45
CA ILE A 173 -0.04 -10.82 9.22
C ILE A 173 -0.08 -11.12 10.73
N ARG A 174 -0.81 -12.16 11.13
CA ARG A 174 -0.87 -12.56 12.54
C ARG A 174 0.48 -13.03 13.08
N ALA A 175 1.34 -13.61 12.25
CA ALA A 175 2.69 -13.98 12.68
C ALA A 175 3.51 -12.74 13.05
N GLN A 176 3.34 -11.62 12.34
CA GLN A 176 3.99 -10.35 12.67
C GLN A 176 3.39 -9.68 13.92
N ALA A 177 2.09 -9.79 14.15
CA ALA A 177 1.44 -9.31 15.38
C ALA A 177 2.03 -9.96 16.65
N LEU A 178 2.71 -11.10 16.51
CA LEU A 178 3.29 -11.89 17.59
C LEU A 178 4.81 -11.68 17.77
N VAL A 179 5.47 -10.90 16.92
CA VAL A 179 6.91 -10.59 17.06
C VAL A 179 7.05 -9.35 17.97
N PRO A 180 7.66 -9.46 19.16
CA PRO A 180 7.92 -8.31 20.02
C PRO A 180 8.86 -7.32 19.33
N ALA A 181 8.69 -6.03 19.62
CA ALA A 181 9.51 -4.92 19.08
C ALA A 181 11.02 -4.99 19.44
N ASP A 182 11.47 -6.03 20.12
CA ASP A 182 12.78 -6.12 20.78
C ASP A 182 13.71 -7.23 20.22
N GLU A 183 13.42 -7.83 19.06
CA GLU A 183 14.34 -8.74 18.34
C GLU A 183 14.94 -8.14 17.04
#